data_AF-A0A6G6K0Y8-F1
#
_entry.id   AF-A0A6G6K0Y8-F1
#
_cell.length_a   1.000
_cell.length_b   1.000
_cell.length_c   1.000
_cell.angle_alpha   90.00
_cell.angle_beta   90.00
_cell.angle_gamma   90.00
#
_symmetry.space_group_name_H-M   'P 1'
#
loop_
_entity.id
_entity.type
_entity.pdbx_description
1 polymer ?
#
loop_
_entity_poly.entity_id
_entity_poly.type
_entity_poly.pdbx_seq_one_letter_code
_entity_poly.pdbx_strand_id
1 'polypeptide(L)'
;MPETPETTESRNRAIELNKNRKFAPAIIPPTGPQNSLDTLLGAGSQIKHSESGAVGAILVLPGDNLPVGGAIKIENNATVKVAEKCGQVMDEFFKNAQGPQPFVAPRVTVYDSGSLQGDPNLVGQINTTLGNLSQTPEGQRTGFEDTQKAFNSIASGGSDSGIMVMEFAEGQQANRLPTKDKLALLRSEEFPQTLGRAMAPSIALGLSDHLGVQESVGYKANVSNLMYSPESGKLSVIDYSSDVTDPTPDNPIPRVGEANAARSLEKMRTYLEEVTKSPEAFDKALEDMINTSQKDKAKLIKECPFKATMNTVVEPGFDSFMSKQEKDALAQLGPEERKQFAANLLMGAIDGLEYMQQNQQALQQAVTSTHEVDQNGQVVEHFYTQQEMTEMSTELNKLNAGQLRQNMAQCMDARNQSLKNASKEVTALTEKIQEKSERVRELENKIDHLRNNPSRGDRLKSFFSTRGNDPLAKVNNERVKLLDELRDLRAQKIAAQDKVDLGNFNERMKTESMLPQLPQVPGQIVGQQAPQVQGPGDQQHVHVRDMLGVRPRGTERGELQMGAKRTSKVEDSDDHSLRKEHPELVHSKDKSENQGRGIRTGK
;
A
#
# COMPACT_ATOMS: atom_id res chain seq x y z
N MET A 1 20.89 -18.55 11.12
CA MET A 1 20.60 -18.67 12.57
C MET A 1 19.50 -19.72 12.74
N PRO A 2 19.32 -20.41 13.89
CA PRO A 2 18.12 -21.25 14.04
C PRO A 2 16.87 -20.38 13.90
N GLU A 3 15.86 -20.87 13.17
CA GLU A 3 14.57 -20.19 13.04
C GLU A 3 14.01 -19.90 14.44
N THR A 4 13.63 -18.65 14.69
CA THR A 4 12.87 -18.31 15.90
C THR A 4 11.42 -18.74 15.70
N PRO A 5 10.67 -19.10 16.76
CA PRO A 5 9.25 -19.41 16.67
C PRO A 5 8.45 -18.32 15.92
N GLU A 6 8.80 -17.05 16.11
CA GLU A 6 8.20 -15.90 15.42
C GLU A 6 8.45 -15.91 13.89
N THR A 7 9.66 -16.31 13.45
CA THR A 7 9.96 -16.46 12.02
C THR A 7 9.20 -17.62 11.38
N THR A 8 9.08 -18.76 12.07
CA THR A 8 8.31 -19.91 11.58
C THR A 8 6.81 -19.59 11.52
N GLU A 9 6.25 -18.92 12.54
CA GLU A 9 4.83 -18.57 12.60
C GLU A 9 4.42 -17.60 11.50
N SER A 10 5.23 -16.55 11.25
CA SER A 10 4.98 -15.59 10.17
C SER A 10 5.17 -16.21 8.77
N ARG A 11 6.09 -17.18 8.60
CA ARG A 11 6.21 -17.97 7.36
C ARG A 11 4.97 -18.85 7.12
N ASN A 12 4.45 -19.52 8.15
CA ASN A 12 3.22 -20.28 8.05
C ASN A 12 2.01 -19.39 7.73
N ARG A 13 1.93 -18.21 8.38
CA ARG A 13 0.91 -17.21 8.08
C ARG A 13 1.03 -16.69 6.65
N ALA A 14 2.25 -16.49 6.13
CA ALA A 14 2.45 -16.11 4.73
C ALA A 14 1.91 -17.19 3.76
N ILE A 15 2.15 -18.47 4.04
CA ILE A 15 1.59 -19.58 3.26
C ILE A 15 0.06 -19.55 3.28
N GLU A 16 -0.56 -19.29 4.44
CA GLU A 16 -2.01 -19.15 4.58
C GLU A 16 -2.56 -18.00 3.74
N LEU A 17 -1.94 -16.82 3.80
CA LEU A 17 -2.34 -15.65 3.02
C LEU A 17 -2.31 -15.93 1.51
N ASN A 18 -1.27 -16.62 1.02
CA ASN A 18 -1.18 -17.00 -0.40
C ASN A 18 -2.24 -18.04 -0.79
N LYS A 19 -2.61 -18.96 0.12
CA LYS A 19 -3.71 -19.91 -0.11
C LYS A 19 -5.04 -19.17 -0.21
N ASN A 20 -5.33 -18.25 0.71
CA ASN A 20 -6.58 -17.49 0.72
C ASN A 20 -6.79 -16.72 -0.58
N ARG A 21 -5.73 -16.16 -1.19
CA ARG A 21 -5.83 -15.44 -2.46
C ARG A 21 -6.17 -16.31 -3.67
N LYS A 22 -5.64 -17.54 -3.77
CA LYS A 22 -5.97 -18.44 -4.90
C LYS A 22 -7.46 -18.74 -5.00
N PHE A 23 -8.17 -18.63 -3.88
CA PHE A 23 -9.61 -18.85 -3.78
C PHE A 23 -10.39 -17.56 -3.52
N ALA A 24 -9.70 -16.42 -3.37
CA ALA A 24 -10.36 -15.13 -3.23
C ALA A 24 -11.07 -14.84 -4.56
N PRO A 25 -12.35 -14.45 -4.51
CA PRO A 25 -13.04 -14.01 -5.72
C PRO A 25 -12.24 -12.87 -6.35
N ALA A 26 -12.28 -12.79 -7.69
CA ALA A 26 -11.79 -11.61 -8.39
C ALA A 26 -12.36 -10.36 -7.71
N ILE A 27 -11.61 -9.26 -7.73
CA ILE A 27 -12.16 -7.99 -7.26
C ILE A 27 -13.28 -7.62 -8.22
N ILE A 28 -14.53 -7.78 -7.76
CA ILE A 28 -15.74 -7.45 -8.50
C ILE A 28 -16.09 -5.99 -8.16
N PRO A 29 -16.42 -5.15 -9.16
CA PRO A 29 -16.91 -3.81 -8.88
C PRO A 29 -18.11 -3.86 -7.92
N PRO A 30 -18.27 -2.87 -7.03
CA PRO A 30 -19.45 -2.78 -6.18
C PRO A 30 -20.72 -2.80 -7.05
N THR A 31 -21.53 -3.85 -6.95
CA THR A 31 -22.78 -4.01 -7.73
C THR A 31 -24.04 -3.56 -7.00
N GLY A 32 -23.92 -3.22 -5.71
CA GLY A 32 -25.03 -2.68 -4.92
C GLY A 32 -25.36 -1.24 -5.32
N PRO A 33 -26.52 -0.69 -4.92
CA PRO A 33 -26.76 0.75 -5.02
C PRO A 33 -25.70 1.50 -4.21
N GLN A 34 -25.30 2.68 -4.69
CA GLN A 34 -24.45 3.59 -3.91
C GLN A 34 -25.25 4.06 -2.71
N ASN A 35 -24.70 3.95 -1.51
CA ASN A 35 -25.41 4.37 -0.31
C ASN A 35 -25.58 5.90 -0.36
N SER A 36 -26.83 6.36 -0.52
CA SER A 36 -27.14 7.77 -0.36
C SER A 36 -27.00 8.18 1.10
N LEU A 37 -26.79 9.47 1.35
CA LEU A 37 -26.72 10.03 2.69
C LEU A 37 -28.01 9.74 3.49
N ASP A 38 -29.18 9.82 2.85
CA ASP A 38 -30.46 9.41 3.45
C ASP A 38 -30.49 7.93 3.85
N THR A 39 -29.93 7.07 3.01
CA THR A 39 -29.87 5.63 3.29
C THR A 39 -28.94 5.35 4.47
N LEU A 40 -27.79 6.03 4.53
CA LEU A 40 -26.83 5.89 5.62
C LEU A 40 -27.42 6.36 6.95
N LEU A 41 -27.99 7.57 6.98
CA LEU A 41 -28.53 8.16 8.21
C LEU A 41 -29.85 7.51 8.63
N GLY A 42 -30.63 7.01 7.68
CA GLY A 42 -31.92 6.34 7.90
C GLY A 42 -31.84 4.85 8.26
N ALA A 43 -30.69 4.21 8.12
CA ALA A 43 -30.54 2.76 8.34
C ALA A 43 -30.74 2.29 9.78
N GLY A 44 -30.81 3.21 10.76
CA GLY A 44 -30.79 2.88 12.19
C GLY A 44 -29.44 2.34 12.65
N SER A 45 -28.39 2.61 11.86
CA SER A 45 -27.01 2.22 12.12
C SER A 45 -26.41 2.97 13.31
N GLN A 46 -25.37 2.40 13.90
CA GLN A 46 -24.57 3.09 14.90
C GLN A 46 -23.74 4.20 14.24
N ILE A 47 -23.85 5.42 14.75
CA ILE A 47 -23.15 6.60 14.24
C ILE A 47 -22.15 7.08 15.31
N LYS A 48 -20.92 7.41 14.90
CA LYS A 48 -19.84 7.86 15.79
C LYS A 48 -19.00 8.97 15.15
N HIS A 49 -18.23 9.69 15.97
CA HIS A 49 -17.13 10.51 15.48
C HIS A 49 -15.88 9.68 15.23
N SER A 50 -15.13 10.05 14.19
CA SER A 50 -13.76 9.57 14.04
C SER A 50 -12.87 10.20 15.12
N GLU A 51 -12.44 9.41 16.10
CA GLU A 51 -11.56 9.86 17.17
C GLU A 51 -10.11 10.11 16.69
N SER A 52 -9.64 9.43 15.63
CA SER A 52 -8.20 9.43 15.28
C SER A 52 -7.77 9.27 13.81
N GLY A 53 -8.68 8.97 12.87
CA GLY A 53 -8.28 8.65 11.48
C GLY A 53 -8.59 9.73 10.45
N ALA A 54 -9.71 10.43 10.61
CA ALA A 54 -10.11 11.54 9.76
C ALA A 54 -10.81 12.59 10.64
N VAL A 55 -10.06 13.59 11.10
CA VAL A 55 -10.56 14.66 11.98
C VAL A 55 -11.85 15.25 11.40
N GLY A 56 -12.90 15.37 12.22
CA GLY A 56 -14.20 15.90 11.82
C GLY A 56 -15.10 14.95 11.01
N ALA A 57 -14.65 13.73 10.69
CA ALA A 57 -15.48 12.75 9.99
C ALA A 57 -16.52 12.09 10.92
N ILE A 58 -17.69 11.82 10.35
CA ILE A 58 -18.79 11.08 10.97
C ILE A 58 -18.80 9.68 10.37
N LEU A 59 -18.77 8.66 11.20
CA LEU A 59 -18.75 7.26 10.80
C LEU A 59 -20.13 6.66 10.96
N VAL A 60 -20.68 6.11 9.89
CA VAL A 60 -21.93 5.34 9.89
C VAL A 60 -21.57 3.88 9.76
N LEU A 61 -21.70 3.14 10.86
CA LEU A 61 -21.30 1.74 10.92
C LEU A 61 -22.29 0.86 10.14
N PRO A 62 -21.80 -0.23 9.51
CA PRO A 62 -22.68 -1.21 8.90
C PRO A 62 -23.64 -1.81 9.96
N GLY A 63 -24.83 -2.19 9.51
CA GLY A 63 -25.90 -2.74 10.35
C GLY A 63 -26.84 -3.63 9.55
N ASP A 64 -27.92 -4.11 10.17
CA ASP A 64 -28.86 -5.04 9.52
C ASP A 64 -29.49 -4.47 8.23
N ASN A 65 -29.64 -3.14 8.16
CA ASN A 65 -30.19 -2.43 7.00
C ASN A 65 -29.12 -1.74 6.14
N LEU A 66 -27.83 -1.87 6.50
CA LEU A 66 -26.72 -1.21 5.83
C LEU A 66 -25.53 -2.19 5.68
N PRO A 67 -25.43 -2.90 4.54
CA PRO A 67 -24.44 -3.96 4.39
C PRO A 67 -23.00 -3.42 4.37
N VAL A 68 -22.80 -2.19 3.89
CA VAL A 68 -21.52 -1.49 3.84
C VAL A 68 -21.72 -0.13 4.50
N GLY A 69 -20.95 0.16 5.54
CA GLY A 69 -20.96 1.47 6.20
C GLY A 69 -20.32 2.58 5.36
N GLY A 70 -20.28 3.79 5.90
CA GLY A 70 -19.66 4.93 5.21
C GLY A 70 -19.09 5.97 6.17
N ALA A 71 -18.15 6.75 5.66
CA ALA A 71 -17.63 7.95 6.30
C ALA A 71 -18.24 9.17 5.63
N ILE A 72 -18.75 10.10 6.44
CA ILE A 72 -19.26 11.39 6.00
C ILE A 72 -18.25 12.45 6.46
N LYS A 73 -17.80 13.30 5.53
CA LYS A 73 -16.87 14.39 5.80
C LYS A 73 -17.40 15.68 5.19
N ILE A 74 -17.23 16.79 5.89
CA ILE A 74 -17.58 18.11 5.37
C ILE A 74 -16.28 18.85 5.12
N GLU A 75 -16.07 19.25 3.87
CA GLU A 75 -14.80 19.80 3.41
C GLU A 75 -15.03 21.01 2.51
N ASN A 76 -13.96 21.74 2.24
CA ASN A 76 -14.02 22.83 1.27
C ASN A 76 -14.39 22.30 -0.14
N ASN A 77 -15.03 23.15 -0.94
CA ASN A 77 -15.57 22.74 -2.23
C ASN A 77 -14.51 22.28 -3.25
N ALA A 78 -13.27 22.77 -3.16
CA ALA A 78 -12.20 22.30 -4.04
C ALA A 78 -11.85 20.83 -3.74
N THR A 79 -11.65 20.49 -2.46
CA THR A 79 -11.37 19.11 -2.02
C THR A 79 -12.52 18.16 -2.35
N VAL A 80 -13.76 18.60 -2.14
CA VAL A 80 -14.95 17.82 -2.48
C VAL A 80 -15.04 17.54 -3.97
N LYS A 81 -14.80 18.56 -4.82
CA LYS A 81 -14.81 18.41 -6.28
C LYS A 81 -13.68 17.51 -6.78
N VAL A 82 -12.49 17.57 -6.18
CA VAL A 82 -11.39 16.64 -6.48
C VAL A 82 -11.81 15.20 -6.19
N ALA A 83 -12.35 14.93 -5.00
CA ALA A 83 -12.80 13.60 -4.62
C ALA A 83 -13.94 13.08 -5.49
N GLU A 84 -14.87 13.96 -5.88
CA GLU A 84 -15.95 13.65 -6.83
C GLU A 84 -15.39 13.19 -8.18
N LYS A 85 -14.47 13.96 -8.79
CA LYS A 85 -13.90 13.64 -10.10
C LYS A 85 -13.02 12.39 -10.06
N CYS A 86 -12.26 12.19 -8.97
CA CYS A 86 -11.54 10.94 -8.70
C CYS A 86 -12.50 9.75 -8.60
N GLY A 87 -13.57 9.87 -7.81
CA GLY A 87 -14.59 8.83 -7.68
C GLY A 87 -15.24 8.50 -9.01
N GLN A 88 -15.64 9.52 -9.78
CA GLN A 88 -16.25 9.37 -11.08
C GLN A 88 -15.34 8.66 -12.10
N VAL A 89 -14.06 9.07 -12.19
CA VAL A 89 -13.13 8.43 -13.14
C VAL A 89 -12.86 6.98 -12.73
N MET A 90 -12.74 6.67 -11.45
CA MET A 90 -12.53 5.31 -10.98
C MET A 90 -13.75 4.42 -11.21
N ASP A 91 -14.94 4.91 -10.87
CA ASP A 91 -16.19 4.17 -11.07
C ASP A 91 -16.42 3.87 -12.56
N GLU A 92 -16.27 4.87 -13.44
CA GLU A 92 -16.48 4.68 -14.86
C GLU A 92 -15.36 3.83 -15.49
N PHE A 93 -14.12 3.94 -15.03
CA PHE A 93 -13.02 3.10 -15.50
C PHE A 93 -13.27 1.63 -15.12
N PHE A 94 -13.49 1.34 -13.85
CA PHE A 94 -13.63 -0.02 -13.34
C PHE A 94 -14.90 -0.73 -13.78
N LYS A 95 -15.94 0.03 -14.14
CA LYS A 95 -17.16 -0.49 -14.77
C LYS A 95 -16.94 -0.97 -16.21
N ASN A 96 -16.05 -0.32 -16.95
CA ASN A 96 -15.81 -0.61 -18.38
C ASN A 96 -14.52 -1.42 -18.63
N ALA A 97 -13.61 -1.47 -17.66
CA ALA A 97 -12.37 -2.23 -17.74
C ALA A 97 -12.62 -3.75 -17.73
N GLN A 98 -11.76 -4.48 -18.44
CA GLN A 98 -11.74 -5.92 -18.52
C GLN A 98 -10.64 -6.51 -17.63
N GLY A 99 -10.90 -7.71 -17.11
CA GLY A 99 -10.00 -8.42 -16.21
C GLY A 99 -10.25 -8.12 -14.73
N PRO A 100 -9.54 -8.80 -13.82
CA PRO A 100 -9.68 -8.57 -12.39
C PRO A 100 -9.12 -7.20 -12.01
N GLN A 101 -9.86 -6.42 -11.22
CA GLN A 101 -9.39 -5.11 -10.80
C GLN A 101 -8.10 -5.23 -9.95
N PRO A 102 -7.17 -4.29 -10.10
CA PRO A 102 -5.92 -4.26 -9.35
C PRO A 102 -6.11 -3.89 -7.88
N PHE A 103 -7.16 -3.14 -7.56
CA PHE A 103 -7.55 -2.72 -6.22
C PHE A 103 -9.04 -2.33 -6.19
N VAL A 104 -9.60 -2.19 -4.98
CA VAL A 104 -10.94 -1.65 -4.75
C VAL A 104 -10.85 -0.13 -4.56
N ALA A 105 -11.65 0.62 -5.31
CA ALA A 105 -11.91 2.03 -5.07
C ALA A 105 -13.27 2.17 -4.36
N PRO A 106 -13.31 2.66 -3.11
CA PRO A 106 -14.57 3.00 -2.44
C PRO A 106 -15.37 4.05 -3.22
N ARG A 107 -16.68 3.88 -3.29
CA ARG A 107 -17.54 4.86 -3.97
C ARG A 107 -17.61 6.14 -3.17
N VAL A 108 -17.63 7.26 -3.89
CA VAL A 108 -17.73 8.61 -3.33
C VAL A 108 -19.00 9.27 -3.85
N THR A 109 -19.85 9.72 -2.93
CA THR A 109 -21.03 10.54 -3.20
C THR A 109 -20.79 11.94 -2.66
N VAL A 110 -21.13 12.97 -3.45
CA VAL A 110 -21.00 14.37 -3.04
C VAL A 110 -22.36 15.04 -2.99
N TYR A 111 -22.56 15.89 -1.99
CA TYR A 111 -23.73 16.75 -1.83
C TYR A 111 -23.26 18.21 -1.71
N ASP A 112 -23.65 19.03 -2.67
CA ASP A 112 -23.45 20.47 -2.65
C ASP A 112 -24.60 21.19 -1.92
N SER A 113 -24.50 22.51 -1.78
CA SER A 113 -25.53 23.33 -1.14
C SER A 113 -26.86 23.29 -1.88
N GLY A 114 -26.85 23.20 -3.22
CA GLY A 114 -28.07 23.10 -4.03
C GLY A 114 -28.81 21.79 -3.78
N SER A 115 -28.09 20.67 -3.69
CA SER A 115 -28.62 19.34 -3.38
C SER A 115 -29.29 19.32 -2.01
N LEU A 116 -28.71 19.97 -1.01
CA LEU A 116 -29.24 20.02 0.36
C LEU A 116 -30.40 21.00 0.52
N GLN A 117 -30.40 22.13 -0.20
CA GLN A 117 -31.54 23.04 -0.22
C GLN A 117 -32.79 22.41 -0.84
N GLY A 118 -32.61 21.48 -1.78
CA GLY A 118 -33.68 20.70 -2.38
C GLY A 118 -34.28 19.63 -1.45
N ASP A 119 -33.63 19.30 -0.34
CA ASP A 119 -34.04 18.23 0.57
C ASP A 119 -34.03 18.68 2.06
N PRO A 120 -35.11 19.33 2.54
CA PRO A 120 -35.21 19.77 3.93
C PRO A 120 -35.29 18.61 4.93
N ASN A 121 -35.70 17.41 4.49
CA ASN A 121 -35.74 16.24 5.37
C ASN A 121 -34.33 15.75 5.66
N LEU A 122 -33.48 15.67 4.63
CA LEU A 122 -32.07 15.32 4.77
C LEU A 122 -31.34 16.33 5.67
N VAL A 123 -31.58 17.63 5.50
CA VAL A 123 -31.04 18.66 6.40
C VAL A 123 -31.48 18.44 7.86
N GLY A 124 -32.74 18.08 8.08
CA GLY A 124 -33.25 17.73 9.40
C GLY A 124 -32.59 16.48 10.00
N GLN A 125 -32.35 15.45 9.20
CA GLN A 125 -31.67 14.22 9.63
C GLN A 125 -30.21 14.49 10.01
N ILE A 126 -29.48 15.27 9.22
CA ILE A 126 -28.09 15.62 9.52
C ILE A 126 -28.01 16.47 10.79
N ASN A 127 -28.90 17.46 10.94
CA ASN A 127 -28.98 18.26 12.17
C ASN A 127 -29.27 17.40 13.42
N THR A 128 -30.19 16.44 13.30
CA THR A 128 -30.51 15.51 14.38
C THR A 128 -29.29 14.65 14.72
N THR A 129 -28.59 14.16 13.69
CA THR A 129 -27.37 13.35 13.84
C THR A 129 -26.26 14.14 14.55
N LEU A 130 -25.95 15.35 14.08
CA LEU A 130 -24.99 16.24 14.73
C LEU A 130 -25.41 16.61 16.16
N GLY A 131 -26.70 16.86 16.38
CA GLY A 131 -27.26 17.13 17.71
C GLY A 131 -27.07 15.96 18.67
N ASN A 132 -27.30 14.73 18.23
CA ASN A 132 -27.05 13.53 19.03
C ASN A 132 -25.55 13.34 19.30
N LEU A 133 -24.71 13.56 18.28
CA LEU A 133 -23.25 13.45 18.42
C LEU A 133 -22.65 14.52 19.34
N SER A 134 -23.29 15.68 19.49
CA SER A 134 -22.86 16.73 20.43
C SER A 134 -22.85 16.28 21.90
N GLN A 135 -23.61 15.22 22.23
CA GLN A 135 -23.65 14.62 23.55
C GLN A 135 -22.44 13.70 23.84
N THR A 136 -21.62 13.41 22.82
CA THR A 136 -20.37 12.67 22.98
C THR A 136 -19.38 13.51 23.81
N PRO A 137 -18.62 12.91 24.75
CA PRO A 137 -17.64 13.64 25.57
C PRO A 137 -16.70 14.50 24.73
N GLU A 138 -16.35 15.68 25.23
CA GLU A 138 -15.55 16.68 24.51
C GLU A 138 -14.18 16.14 24.03
N GLY A 139 -13.58 15.20 24.76
CA GLY A 139 -12.33 14.52 24.37
C GLY A 139 -12.47 13.50 23.23
N GLN A 140 -13.69 13.21 22.76
CA GLN A 140 -13.99 12.22 21.70
C GLN A 140 -14.63 12.85 20.45
N ARG A 141 -14.69 14.20 20.38
CA ARG A 141 -15.35 14.94 19.28
C ARG A 141 -14.42 15.88 18.52
N THR A 142 -13.15 15.48 18.33
CA THR A 142 -12.15 16.31 17.63
C THR A 142 -12.63 16.78 16.26
N GLY A 143 -12.70 18.10 16.07
CA GLY A 143 -13.15 18.74 14.82
C GLY A 143 -14.67 18.80 14.64
N PHE A 144 -15.48 18.42 15.64
CA PHE A 144 -16.93 18.46 15.58
C PHE A 144 -17.49 19.87 15.39
N GLU A 145 -16.97 20.86 16.11
CA GLU A 145 -17.44 22.23 16.04
C GLU A 145 -17.22 22.83 14.64
N ASP A 146 -16.09 22.50 14.01
CA ASP A 146 -15.78 22.91 12.64
C ASP A 146 -16.70 22.20 11.63
N THR A 147 -16.93 20.89 11.79
CA THR A 147 -17.90 20.13 10.97
C THR A 147 -19.32 20.70 11.11
N GLN A 148 -19.78 21.01 12.32
CA GLN A 148 -21.10 21.59 12.57
C GLN A 148 -21.23 22.99 11.97
N LYS A 149 -20.20 23.82 12.10
CA LYS A 149 -20.16 25.16 11.50
C LYS A 149 -20.19 25.09 9.97
N ALA A 150 -19.39 24.20 9.38
CA ALA A 150 -19.37 23.98 7.94
C ALA A 150 -20.73 23.48 7.43
N PHE A 151 -21.34 22.51 8.11
CA PHE A 151 -22.70 22.04 7.78
C PHE A 151 -23.72 23.17 7.79
N ASN A 152 -23.75 23.98 8.86
CA ASN A 152 -24.69 25.09 8.99
C ASN A 152 -24.52 26.11 7.85
N SER A 153 -23.28 26.36 7.43
CA SER A 153 -22.99 27.20 6.25
C SER A 153 -23.66 26.62 5.01
N ILE A 154 -23.42 25.33 4.71
CA ILE A 154 -23.99 24.65 3.53
C ILE A 154 -25.52 24.65 3.57
N ALA A 155 -26.12 24.30 4.71
CA ALA A 155 -27.57 24.26 4.90
C ALA A 155 -28.22 25.64 4.73
N SER A 156 -27.48 26.73 5.03
CA SER A 156 -27.92 28.11 4.80
C SER A 156 -27.67 28.61 3.37
N GLY A 157 -27.11 27.78 2.48
CA GLY A 157 -26.80 28.13 1.09
C GLY A 157 -25.38 28.61 0.83
N GLY A 158 -24.48 28.50 1.80
CA GLY A 158 -23.06 28.75 1.61
C GLY A 158 -22.47 27.78 0.58
N SER A 159 -21.62 28.31 -0.30
CA SER A 159 -21.01 27.57 -1.42
C SER A 159 -19.50 27.35 -1.24
N ASP A 160 -19.00 27.45 0.00
CA ASP A 160 -17.57 27.29 0.28
C ASP A 160 -17.21 25.87 0.70
N SER A 161 -18.21 25.03 0.96
CA SER A 161 -18.06 23.66 1.48
C SER A 161 -19.11 22.73 0.90
N GLY A 162 -18.82 21.43 0.93
CA GLY A 162 -19.69 20.35 0.48
C GLY A 162 -19.60 19.15 1.41
N ILE A 163 -20.59 18.27 1.33
CA ILE A 163 -20.59 17.00 2.07
C ILE A 163 -20.10 15.89 1.14
N MET A 164 -19.06 15.19 1.57
CA MET A 164 -18.53 14.01 0.92
C MET A 164 -18.89 12.77 1.73
N VAL A 165 -19.40 11.75 1.06
CA VAL A 165 -19.72 10.44 1.61
C VAL A 165 -18.85 9.41 0.91
N MET A 166 -18.08 8.64 1.66
CA MET A 166 -17.22 7.58 1.14
C MET A 166 -17.60 6.24 1.75
N GLU A 167 -17.77 5.20 0.93
CA GLU A 167 -17.99 3.85 1.44
C GLU A 167 -16.80 3.34 2.24
N PHE A 168 -17.04 2.45 3.22
CA PHE A 168 -15.94 1.82 3.93
C PHE A 168 -15.16 0.85 3.04
N ALA A 169 -13.87 1.12 2.89
CA ALA A 169 -12.91 0.17 2.36
C ALA A 169 -12.72 -1.03 3.32
N GLU A 170 -12.59 -2.21 2.74
CA GLU A 170 -12.29 -3.45 3.47
C GLU A 170 -10.82 -3.47 3.93
N GLY A 171 -10.55 -4.07 5.10
CA GLY A 171 -9.18 -4.27 5.60
C GLY A 171 -8.70 -3.19 6.58
N GLN A 172 -7.41 -3.11 6.85
CA GLN A 172 -6.81 -2.06 7.70
C GLN A 172 -5.76 -1.30 6.91
N GLN A 173 -5.48 -0.04 7.28
CA GLN A 173 -4.36 0.69 6.69
C GLN A 173 -3.09 -0.16 6.77
N ALA A 174 -2.36 -0.30 5.68
CA ALA A 174 -1.28 -1.28 5.58
C ALA A 174 -0.12 -0.97 6.56
N ASN A 175 0.13 0.29 6.91
CA ASN A 175 1.06 0.66 8.00
C ASN A 175 0.52 0.39 9.41
N ARG A 176 -0.77 0.10 9.58
CA ARG A 176 -1.39 -0.15 10.89
C ARG A 176 -1.72 -1.61 11.15
N LEU A 177 -1.44 -2.49 10.18
CA LEU A 177 -1.58 -3.94 10.38
C LEU A 177 -0.71 -4.43 11.56
N PRO A 178 -1.15 -5.46 12.29
CA PRO A 178 -0.33 -6.09 13.32
C PRO A 178 1.04 -6.51 12.78
N THR A 179 2.09 -6.40 13.58
CA THR A 179 3.48 -6.73 13.18
C THR A 179 3.59 -8.13 12.57
N LYS A 180 2.88 -9.11 13.14
CA LYS A 180 2.82 -10.48 12.64
C LYS A 180 2.27 -10.55 11.21
N ASP A 181 1.17 -9.84 10.93
CA ASP A 181 0.57 -9.82 9.59
C ASP A 181 1.42 -9.03 8.62
N LYS A 182 2.04 -7.90 9.03
CA LYS A 182 3.00 -7.16 8.20
C LYS A 182 4.16 -8.07 7.75
N LEU A 183 4.78 -8.79 8.69
CA LEU A 183 5.87 -9.72 8.37
C LEU A 183 5.42 -10.86 7.45
N ALA A 184 4.23 -11.42 7.70
CA ALA A 184 3.67 -12.46 6.85
C ALA A 184 3.38 -11.96 5.43
N LEU A 185 2.87 -10.72 5.29
CA LEU A 185 2.62 -10.09 4.00
C LEU A 185 3.91 -9.83 3.22
N LEU A 186 4.93 -9.32 3.90
CA LEU A 186 6.26 -9.10 3.31
C LEU A 186 6.93 -10.41 2.85
N ARG A 187 6.61 -11.53 3.51
CA ARG A 187 7.06 -12.88 3.14
C ARG A 187 6.15 -13.58 2.12
N SER A 188 4.96 -13.03 1.85
CA SER A 188 4.03 -13.61 0.90
C SER A 188 4.48 -13.31 -0.54
N GLU A 189 4.09 -14.17 -1.49
CA GLU A 189 4.23 -13.85 -2.91
C GLU A 189 3.20 -12.82 -3.32
N GLU A 190 2.03 -12.92 -2.70
CA GLU A 190 0.85 -12.26 -3.17
C GLU A 190 0.84 -10.75 -2.96
N PHE A 191 1.08 -10.33 -1.72
CA PHE A 191 0.97 -8.92 -1.37
C PHE A 191 1.89 -8.03 -2.21
N PRO A 192 3.20 -8.34 -2.39
CA PRO A 192 4.05 -7.56 -3.30
C PRO A 192 3.57 -7.57 -4.75
N GLN A 193 3.05 -8.69 -5.27
CA GLN A 193 2.49 -8.73 -6.63
C GLN A 193 1.26 -7.83 -6.77
N THR A 194 0.40 -7.79 -5.76
CA THR A 194 -0.80 -6.93 -5.76
C THR A 194 -0.43 -5.46 -5.65
N LEU A 195 0.55 -5.10 -4.81
CA LEU A 195 1.11 -3.76 -4.79
C LEU A 195 1.67 -3.37 -6.17
N GLY A 196 2.48 -4.24 -6.79
CA GLY A 196 3.05 -4.02 -8.11
C GLY A 196 1.98 -3.82 -9.18
N ARG A 197 0.94 -4.66 -9.19
CA ARG A 197 -0.19 -4.58 -10.12
C ARG A 197 -0.97 -3.28 -9.97
N ALA A 198 -1.07 -2.75 -8.75
CA ALA A 198 -1.75 -1.50 -8.46
C ALA A 198 -0.97 -0.24 -8.89
N MET A 199 0.36 -0.31 -9.08
CA MET A 199 1.17 0.89 -9.36
C MET A 199 0.77 1.62 -10.65
N ALA A 200 0.78 0.94 -11.80
CA ALA A 200 0.45 1.58 -13.09
C ALA A 200 -1.00 2.10 -13.15
N PRO A 201 -2.00 1.34 -12.66
CA PRO A 201 -3.36 1.87 -12.50
C PRO A 201 -3.45 3.06 -11.54
N SER A 202 -2.71 3.09 -10.44
CA SER A 202 -2.69 4.24 -9.51
C SER A 202 -2.17 5.51 -10.19
N ILE A 203 -1.06 5.41 -10.93
CA ILE A 203 -0.50 6.50 -11.75
C ILE A 203 -1.52 6.97 -12.79
N ALA A 204 -2.11 6.03 -13.54
CA ALA A 204 -3.09 6.34 -14.58
C ALA A 204 -4.42 6.89 -14.04
N LEU A 205 -4.74 6.64 -12.77
CA LEU A 205 -5.93 7.14 -12.09
C LEU A 205 -5.62 8.28 -11.12
N GLY A 206 -4.44 8.92 -11.25
CA GLY A 206 -4.13 10.16 -10.53
C GLY A 206 -3.88 9.98 -9.03
N LEU A 207 -3.68 8.75 -8.58
CA LEU A 207 -3.39 8.34 -7.19
C LEU A 207 -1.87 8.31 -6.95
N SER A 208 -1.19 9.41 -7.27
CA SER A 208 0.28 9.49 -7.31
C SER A 208 0.93 9.41 -5.93
N ASP A 209 0.20 9.75 -4.87
CA ASP A 209 0.65 9.66 -3.48
C ASP A 209 0.44 8.26 -2.86
N HIS A 210 -0.36 7.36 -3.46
CA HIS A 210 -0.50 5.98 -2.98
C HIS A 210 0.72 5.13 -3.35
N LEU A 211 0.94 4.99 -4.66
CA LEU A 211 1.88 4.04 -5.27
C LEU A 211 2.58 4.68 -6.48
N GLY A 212 3.28 5.79 -6.25
CA GLY A 212 3.92 6.61 -7.29
C GLY A 212 5.40 6.29 -7.58
N VAL A 213 5.85 6.82 -8.73
CA VAL A 213 7.21 6.65 -9.31
C VAL A 213 8.11 7.88 -9.09
N GLN A 214 7.56 9.02 -8.66
CA GLN A 214 8.30 10.29 -8.56
C GLN A 214 8.25 10.94 -7.17
N GLU A 215 9.42 11.12 -6.55
CA GLU A 215 9.58 11.98 -5.37
C GLU A 215 9.86 13.46 -5.73
N SER A 216 10.00 13.82 -7.01
CA SER A 216 10.44 15.18 -7.40
C SER A 216 9.48 16.30 -7.01
N VAL A 217 8.24 15.97 -6.62
CA VAL A 217 7.23 16.93 -6.15
C VAL A 217 6.99 16.81 -4.63
N GLY A 218 7.78 15.99 -3.92
CA GLY A 218 7.66 15.83 -2.47
C GLY A 218 6.64 14.78 -2.01
N TYR A 219 5.95 14.12 -2.93
CA TYR A 219 5.08 13.00 -2.61
C TYR A 219 5.89 11.73 -2.40
N LYS A 220 5.76 11.17 -1.20
CA LYS A 220 6.25 9.85 -0.84
C LYS A 220 5.09 8.88 -1.09
N ALA A 221 5.36 7.71 -1.65
CA ALA A 221 4.38 6.62 -1.62
C ALA A 221 3.88 6.48 -0.17
N ASN A 222 2.59 6.67 0.05
CA ASN A 222 1.98 6.76 1.37
C ASN A 222 1.12 5.52 1.59
N VAL A 223 1.71 4.53 2.25
CA VAL A 223 1.03 3.26 2.57
C VAL A 223 -0.17 3.46 3.53
N SER A 224 -0.32 4.63 4.15
CA SER A 224 -1.52 4.99 4.93
C SER A 224 -2.77 5.10 4.04
N ASN A 225 -2.57 5.38 2.75
CA ASN A 225 -3.65 5.50 1.77
C ASN A 225 -4.05 4.13 1.19
N LEU A 226 -3.43 3.05 1.65
CA LEU A 226 -3.71 1.68 1.23
C LEU A 226 -4.34 0.92 2.39
N MET A 227 -5.53 0.37 2.16
CA MET A 227 -6.15 -0.60 3.07
C MET A 227 -5.96 -2.01 2.53
N TYR A 228 -5.56 -2.93 3.40
CA TYR A 228 -5.38 -4.33 3.05
C TYR A 228 -6.14 -5.23 4.00
N SER A 229 -6.88 -6.19 3.45
CA SER A 229 -7.61 -7.21 4.22
C SER A 229 -6.85 -8.54 4.15
N PRO A 230 -6.19 -9.00 5.23
CA PRO A 230 -5.54 -10.32 5.25
C PRO A 230 -6.51 -11.49 5.03
N GLU A 231 -7.79 -11.28 5.31
CA GLU A 231 -8.84 -12.31 5.16
C GLU A 231 -9.24 -12.49 3.69
N SER A 232 -9.53 -11.40 2.98
CA SER A 232 -9.95 -11.47 1.57
C SER A 232 -8.81 -11.29 0.58
N GLY A 233 -7.63 -10.86 1.02
CA GLY A 233 -6.51 -10.50 0.17
C GLY A 233 -6.71 -9.21 -0.63
N LYS A 234 -7.80 -8.47 -0.40
CA LYS A 234 -8.12 -7.25 -1.16
C LYS A 234 -7.26 -6.08 -0.72
N LEU A 235 -6.72 -5.38 -1.72
CA LEU A 235 -6.14 -4.05 -1.59
C LEU A 235 -7.21 -3.02 -1.96
N SER A 236 -7.42 -2.03 -1.11
CA SER A 236 -8.28 -0.89 -1.37
C SER A 236 -7.47 0.39 -1.27
N VAL A 237 -7.81 1.39 -2.08
CA VAL A 237 -7.24 2.74 -2.00
C VAL A 237 -8.21 3.66 -1.25
N ILE A 238 -7.70 4.54 -0.40
CA ILE A 238 -8.47 5.57 0.30
C ILE A 238 -7.74 6.90 0.18
N ASP A 239 -8.39 8.01 0.55
CA ASP A 239 -7.79 9.35 0.50
C ASP A 239 -7.40 9.74 -0.93
N TYR A 240 -8.40 10.09 -1.74
CA TYR A 240 -8.22 10.48 -3.14
C TYR A 240 -7.55 11.86 -3.20
N SER A 241 -6.26 11.88 -2.97
CA SER A 241 -5.39 13.03 -3.09
C SER A 241 -4.74 12.95 -4.48
N SER A 242 -5.11 13.88 -5.34
CA SER A 242 -4.46 14.06 -6.64
C SER A 242 -3.61 15.32 -6.57
N ASP A 243 -2.52 15.39 -7.34
CA ASP A 243 -1.85 16.65 -7.63
C ASP A 243 -2.89 17.67 -8.13
N VAL A 244 -3.16 18.70 -7.31
CA VAL A 244 -4.06 19.81 -7.64
C VAL A 244 -3.19 20.84 -8.36
N THR A 245 -3.37 21.02 -9.67
CA THR A 245 -2.76 22.18 -10.34
C THR A 245 -3.41 23.44 -9.81
N ASP A 246 -2.61 24.45 -9.43
CA ASP A 246 -3.14 25.74 -8.97
C ASP A 246 -4.16 26.29 -9.97
N PRO A 247 -5.35 26.72 -9.52
CA PRO A 247 -6.37 27.28 -10.39
C PRO A 247 -5.80 28.51 -11.11
N THR A 248 -5.95 28.55 -12.44
CA THR A 248 -5.55 29.69 -13.26
C THR A 248 -6.77 30.55 -13.58
N PRO A 249 -6.60 31.83 -13.96
CA PRO A 249 -7.73 32.66 -14.40
C PRO A 249 -8.52 32.05 -15.57
N ASP A 250 -7.86 31.25 -16.41
CA ASP A 250 -8.43 30.60 -17.59
C ASP A 250 -8.97 29.19 -17.28
N ASN A 251 -8.56 28.58 -16.17
CA ASN A 251 -9.11 27.34 -15.64
C ASN A 251 -9.21 27.45 -14.10
N PRO A 252 -10.31 28.03 -13.58
CA PRO A 252 -10.48 28.29 -12.15
C PRO A 252 -10.69 26.99 -11.34
N ILE A 253 -10.76 25.84 -12.01
CA ILE A 253 -10.99 24.54 -11.39
C ILE A 253 -9.67 23.76 -11.44
N PRO A 254 -9.17 23.26 -10.31
CA PRO A 254 -7.95 22.49 -10.30
C PRO A 254 -8.10 21.21 -11.13
N ARG A 255 -7.08 20.91 -11.94
CA ARG A 255 -6.98 19.62 -12.62
C ARG A 255 -6.51 18.59 -11.62
N VAL A 256 -7.06 17.39 -11.76
CA VAL A 256 -6.86 16.22 -10.92
C VAL A 256 -6.05 15.21 -11.74
N GLY A 257 -4.91 14.76 -11.24
CA GLY A 257 -4.15 13.67 -11.88
C GLY A 257 -2.65 13.90 -11.86
N GLU A 258 -1.89 12.85 -12.18
CA GLU A 258 -0.43 12.95 -12.17
C GLU A 258 0.06 13.73 -13.40
N ALA A 259 0.68 14.90 -13.17
CA ALA A 259 1.15 15.81 -14.21
C ALA A 259 2.16 15.19 -15.21
N ASN A 260 2.66 13.98 -14.96
CA ASN A 260 3.63 13.27 -15.79
C ASN A 260 3.33 11.76 -15.91
N ALA A 261 2.05 11.35 -15.88
CA ALA A 261 1.65 9.93 -15.90
C ALA A 261 2.33 9.12 -17.02
N ALA A 262 2.34 9.62 -18.26
CA ALA A 262 2.99 8.94 -19.40
C ALA A 262 4.49 8.67 -19.15
N ARG A 263 5.21 9.67 -18.62
CA ARG A 263 6.64 9.55 -18.28
C ARG A 263 6.87 8.58 -17.12
N SER A 264 5.97 8.52 -16.15
CA SER A 264 6.06 7.57 -15.03
C SER A 264 5.85 6.14 -15.52
N LEU A 265 4.89 5.91 -16.42
CA LEU A 265 4.69 4.62 -17.09
C LEU A 265 5.90 4.24 -17.98
N GLU A 266 6.48 5.19 -18.72
CA GLU A 266 7.70 4.99 -19.50
C GLU A 266 8.87 4.53 -18.62
N LYS A 267 9.09 5.18 -17.47
CA LYS A 267 10.13 4.81 -16.51
C LYS A 267 9.94 3.40 -15.98
N MET A 268 8.71 3.03 -15.62
CA MET A 268 8.39 1.66 -15.17
C MET A 268 8.69 0.64 -16.27
N ARG A 269 8.18 0.86 -17.49
CA ARG A 269 8.40 -0.04 -18.65
C ARG A 269 9.89 -0.21 -18.93
N THR A 270 10.61 0.91 -19.08
CA THR A 270 12.05 0.88 -19.42
C THR A 270 12.87 0.22 -18.33
N TYR A 271 12.57 0.48 -17.05
CA TYR A 271 13.23 -0.21 -15.95
C TYR A 271 12.99 -1.72 -16.01
N LEU A 272 11.73 -2.16 -16.19
CA LEU A 272 11.40 -3.58 -16.32
C LEU A 272 12.11 -4.25 -17.50
N GLU A 273 12.24 -3.55 -18.63
CA GLU A 273 13.00 -4.03 -19.79
C GLU A 273 14.48 -4.21 -19.45
N GLU A 274 15.12 -3.25 -18.77
CA GLU A 274 16.52 -3.32 -18.38
C GLU A 274 16.79 -4.43 -17.36
N VAL A 275 15.97 -4.53 -16.30
CA VAL A 275 16.20 -5.51 -15.22
C VAL A 275 15.93 -6.94 -15.67
N THR A 276 15.11 -7.15 -16.70
CA THR A 276 14.81 -8.48 -17.22
C THR A 276 15.73 -8.91 -18.38
N LYS A 277 16.75 -8.13 -18.75
CA LYS A 277 17.68 -8.48 -19.85
C LYS A 277 18.50 -9.74 -19.57
N SER A 278 18.88 -9.98 -18.32
CA SER A 278 19.62 -11.17 -17.92
C SER A 278 19.44 -11.47 -16.42
N PRO A 279 19.69 -12.70 -15.97
CA PRO A 279 19.67 -13.05 -14.55
C PRO A 279 20.61 -12.18 -13.69
N GLU A 280 21.76 -11.77 -14.22
CA GLU A 280 22.73 -10.91 -13.53
C GLU A 280 22.23 -9.47 -13.40
N ALA A 281 21.64 -8.92 -14.46
CA ALA A 281 21.01 -7.60 -14.40
C ALA A 281 19.84 -7.58 -13.41
N PHE A 282 19.07 -8.66 -13.39
CA PHE A 282 17.97 -8.85 -12.45
C PHE A 282 18.45 -8.91 -11.00
N ASP A 283 19.39 -9.79 -10.66
CA ASP A 283 19.87 -9.92 -9.28
C ASP A 283 20.55 -8.63 -8.79
N LYS A 284 21.30 -7.95 -9.67
CA LYS A 284 21.87 -6.62 -9.37
C LYS A 284 20.77 -5.58 -9.10
N ALA A 285 19.71 -5.55 -9.90
CA ALA A 285 18.59 -4.64 -9.66
C ALA A 285 17.91 -4.91 -8.32
N LEU A 286 17.74 -6.19 -7.94
CA LEU A 286 17.22 -6.57 -6.62
C LEU A 286 18.16 -6.11 -5.49
N GLU A 287 19.48 -6.23 -5.67
CA GLU A 287 20.47 -5.71 -4.73
C GLU A 287 20.37 -4.19 -4.56
N ASP A 288 20.28 -3.45 -5.66
CA ASP A 288 20.13 -1.99 -5.65
C ASP A 288 18.79 -1.59 -4.98
N MET A 289 17.73 -2.36 -5.21
CA MET A 289 16.44 -2.19 -4.56
C MET A 289 16.48 -2.45 -3.05
N ILE A 290 17.29 -3.39 -2.54
CA ILE A 290 17.41 -3.59 -1.08
C ILE A 290 18.49 -2.73 -0.41
N ASN A 291 19.41 -2.14 -1.16
CA ASN A 291 20.53 -1.38 -0.60
C ASN A 291 20.11 0.02 -0.14
N THR A 292 20.39 0.34 1.13
CA THR A 292 19.80 1.50 1.83
C THR A 292 20.78 2.61 2.19
N SER A 293 22.01 2.52 1.67
CA SER A 293 23.09 3.50 1.87
C SER A 293 22.53 4.93 1.90
N GLN A 294 22.53 5.56 3.08
CA GLN A 294 21.94 6.89 3.30
C GLN A 294 22.54 7.97 2.39
N LYS A 295 23.76 7.76 1.89
CA LYS A 295 24.49 8.73 1.05
C LYS A 295 23.97 8.82 -0.39
N ASP A 296 23.26 7.82 -0.88
CA ASP A 296 22.79 7.78 -2.29
C ASP A 296 21.26 7.63 -2.42
N LYS A 297 20.48 7.69 -1.33
CA LYS A 297 19.03 7.50 -1.35
C LYS A 297 18.31 8.39 -2.37
N ALA A 298 18.64 9.69 -2.40
CA ALA A 298 18.02 10.64 -3.34
C ALA A 298 18.40 10.39 -4.81
N LYS A 299 19.51 9.69 -5.09
CA LYS A 299 19.93 9.31 -6.44
C LYS A 299 19.30 7.99 -6.86
N LEU A 300 19.34 6.98 -6.00
CA LEU A 300 18.72 5.67 -6.26
C LEU A 300 17.18 5.74 -6.38
N ILE A 301 16.50 6.60 -5.60
CA ILE A 301 15.05 6.78 -5.75
C ILE A 301 14.70 7.43 -7.09
N LYS A 302 15.59 8.26 -7.65
CA LYS A 302 15.40 8.83 -9.00
C LYS A 302 15.62 7.80 -10.11
N GLU A 303 16.41 6.76 -9.85
CA GLU A 303 16.82 5.75 -10.84
C GLU A 303 15.96 4.48 -10.80
N CYS A 304 15.35 4.13 -9.65
CA CYS A 304 14.48 2.97 -9.50
C CYS A 304 13.03 3.38 -9.19
N PRO A 305 12.08 3.20 -10.13
CA PRO A 305 10.68 3.60 -9.95
C PRO A 305 9.94 2.83 -8.85
N PHE A 306 10.49 1.70 -8.40
CA PHE A 306 9.89 0.80 -7.40
C PHE A 306 10.40 1.02 -5.97
N LYS A 307 11.51 1.77 -5.82
CA LYS A 307 12.21 1.94 -4.54
C LYS A 307 11.36 2.65 -3.49
N ALA A 308 10.56 3.66 -3.89
CA ALA A 308 9.69 4.38 -2.98
C ALA A 308 8.62 3.45 -2.37
N THR A 309 7.94 2.66 -3.21
CA THR A 309 6.95 1.66 -2.76
C THR A 309 7.62 0.62 -1.85
N MET A 310 8.78 0.09 -2.25
CA MET A 310 9.52 -0.86 -1.44
C MET A 310 9.94 -0.29 -0.08
N ASN A 311 10.52 0.91 -0.04
CA ASN A 311 10.94 1.53 1.20
C ASN A 311 9.73 1.79 2.11
N THR A 312 8.61 2.25 1.58
CA THR A 312 7.44 2.56 2.40
C THR A 312 6.90 1.31 3.12
N VAL A 313 6.97 0.15 2.47
CA VAL A 313 6.42 -1.11 3.00
C VAL A 313 7.46 -1.91 3.79
N VAL A 314 8.73 -1.90 3.38
CA VAL A 314 9.83 -2.72 3.95
C VAL A 314 10.71 -1.91 4.92
N GLU A 315 10.86 -0.62 4.69
CA GLU A 315 11.77 0.28 5.42
C GLU A 315 11.11 1.62 5.77
N PRO A 316 10.14 1.59 6.69
CA PRO A 316 9.39 2.78 7.02
C PRO A 316 10.26 3.71 7.88
N GLY A 317 11.17 4.39 7.21
CA GLY A 317 12.16 5.30 7.78
C GLY A 317 11.61 6.71 8.01
N PHE A 318 10.32 6.94 7.80
CA PHE A 318 9.74 8.29 7.90
C PHE A 318 8.45 8.40 8.71
N ASP A 319 7.84 7.29 9.13
CA ASP A 319 6.66 7.32 9.97
C ASP A 319 7.07 7.20 11.45
N SER A 320 6.80 8.25 12.21
CA SER A 320 6.86 8.31 13.68
C SER A 320 5.96 7.28 14.38
N PHE A 321 5.17 6.51 13.61
CA PHE A 321 4.08 5.66 14.09
C PHE A 321 4.47 4.18 14.32
N MET A 322 5.74 3.79 14.12
CA MET A 322 6.19 2.43 14.38
C MET A 322 6.92 2.29 15.70
N SER A 323 6.43 1.35 16.51
CA SER A 323 7.07 0.96 17.75
C SER A 323 8.49 0.43 17.49
N LYS A 324 9.36 0.54 18.49
CA LYS A 324 10.72 -0.03 18.41
C LYS A 324 10.70 -1.53 18.10
N GLN A 325 9.73 -2.25 18.68
CA GLN A 325 9.55 -3.69 18.47
C GLN A 325 9.21 -4.01 17.01
N GLU A 326 8.38 -3.19 16.35
CA GLU A 326 8.09 -3.34 14.92
C GLU A 326 9.32 -3.08 14.04
N LYS A 327 10.10 -2.04 14.37
CA LYS A 327 11.34 -1.73 13.64
C LYS A 327 12.36 -2.87 13.77
N ASP A 328 12.52 -3.40 14.98
CA ASP A 328 13.40 -4.53 15.26
C ASP A 328 12.91 -5.81 14.54
N ALA A 329 11.59 -6.04 14.48
CA ALA A 329 11.00 -7.18 13.77
C ALA A 329 11.16 -7.08 12.24
N LEU A 330 10.94 -5.91 11.64
CA LEU A 330 11.16 -5.67 10.21
C LEU A 330 12.65 -5.70 9.83
N ALA A 331 13.53 -5.29 10.75
CA ALA A 331 14.97 -5.43 10.58
C ALA A 331 15.43 -6.90 10.52
N GLN A 332 14.64 -7.85 11.02
CA GLN A 332 14.93 -9.29 10.91
C GLN A 332 14.64 -9.87 9.52
N LEU A 333 14.00 -9.12 8.60
CA LEU A 333 13.85 -9.55 7.21
C LEU A 333 15.23 -9.60 6.54
N GLY A 334 15.69 -10.82 6.27
CA GLY A 334 16.99 -11.06 5.66
C GLY A 334 17.07 -10.48 4.24
N PRO A 335 18.30 -10.23 3.72
CA PRO A 335 18.49 -9.66 2.39
C PRO A 335 17.74 -10.43 1.28
N GLU A 336 17.75 -11.76 1.36
CA GLU A 336 17.10 -12.62 0.36
C GLU A 336 15.57 -12.54 0.45
N GLU A 337 14.98 -12.40 1.64
CA GLU A 337 13.52 -12.18 1.80
C GLU A 337 13.10 -10.84 1.17
N ARG A 338 13.91 -9.78 1.36
CA ARG A 338 13.67 -8.48 0.75
C ARG A 338 13.84 -8.51 -0.78
N LYS A 339 14.83 -9.25 -1.29
CA LYS A 339 15.00 -9.50 -2.74
C LYS A 339 13.79 -10.25 -3.31
N GLN A 340 13.27 -11.24 -2.58
CA GLN A 340 12.07 -11.98 -2.99
C GLN A 340 10.83 -11.07 -3.06
N PHE A 341 10.65 -10.18 -2.07
CA PHE A 341 9.60 -9.16 -2.10
C PHE A 341 9.74 -8.26 -3.33
N ALA A 342 10.94 -7.73 -3.60
CA ALA A 342 11.21 -6.89 -4.77
C ALA A 342 10.93 -7.62 -6.09
N ALA A 343 11.35 -8.88 -6.21
CA ALA A 343 11.09 -9.69 -7.39
C ALA A 343 9.58 -9.88 -7.65
N ASN A 344 8.81 -10.17 -6.60
CA ASN A 344 7.35 -10.29 -6.67
C ASN A 344 6.67 -8.96 -7.00
N LEU A 345 7.18 -7.84 -6.48
CA LEU A 345 6.72 -6.49 -6.83
C LEU A 345 6.91 -6.20 -8.32
N LEU A 346 8.08 -6.52 -8.88
CA LEU A 346 8.36 -6.33 -10.30
C LEU A 346 7.48 -7.23 -11.19
N MET A 347 7.19 -8.46 -10.78
CA MET A 347 6.25 -9.34 -11.48
C MET A 347 4.85 -8.71 -11.52
N GLY A 348 4.36 -8.23 -10.38
CA GLY A 348 3.09 -7.53 -10.28
C GLY A 348 3.03 -6.27 -11.17
N ALA A 349 4.12 -5.52 -11.24
CA ALA A 349 4.21 -4.32 -12.07
C ALA A 349 4.03 -4.60 -13.57
N ILE A 350 4.50 -5.75 -14.05
CA ILE A 350 4.25 -6.18 -15.43
C ILE A 350 2.76 -6.42 -15.66
N ASP A 351 2.08 -7.11 -14.72
CA ASP A 351 0.62 -7.32 -14.78
C ASP A 351 -0.14 -5.99 -14.76
N GLY A 352 0.29 -5.03 -13.94
CA GLY A 352 -0.32 -3.70 -13.85
C GLY A 352 -0.20 -2.90 -15.15
N LEU A 353 0.98 -2.91 -15.78
CA LEU A 353 1.19 -2.26 -17.08
C LEU A 353 0.37 -2.93 -18.18
N GLU A 354 0.29 -4.27 -18.20
CA GLU A 354 -0.54 -4.99 -19.15
C GLU A 354 -2.03 -4.69 -18.96
N TYR A 355 -2.50 -4.66 -17.70
CA TYR A 355 -3.88 -4.30 -17.38
C TYR A 355 -4.22 -2.91 -17.94
N MET A 356 -3.33 -1.92 -17.79
CA MET A 356 -3.52 -0.61 -18.40
C MET A 356 -3.45 -0.63 -19.93
N GLN A 357 -2.57 -1.42 -20.52
CA GLN A 357 -2.48 -1.59 -21.98
C GLN A 357 -3.78 -2.15 -22.57
N GLN A 358 -4.41 -3.12 -21.90
CA GLN A 358 -5.68 -3.71 -22.34
C GLN A 358 -6.87 -2.76 -22.16
N ASN A 359 -6.80 -1.86 -21.17
CA ASN A 359 -7.91 -1.02 -20.74
C ASN A 359 -7.77 0.47 -21.15
N GLN A 360 -6.97 0.78 -22.17
CA GLN A 360 -6.75 2.15 -22.65
C GLN A 360 -8.06 2.86 -23.05
N GLN A 361 -8.97 2.15 -23.73
CA GLN A 361 -10.25 2.71 -24.15
C GLN A 361 -11.16 3.01 -22.95
N ALA A 362 -11.21 2.11 -21.97
CA ALA A 362 -11.97 2.32 -20.74
C ALA A 362 -11.44 3.53 -19.97
N LEU A 363 -10.10 3.69 -19.90
CA LEU A 363 -9.48 4.86 -19.27
C LEU A 363 -9.85 6.15 -20.01
N GLN A 364 -9.77 6.16 -21.34
CA GLN A 364 -10.11 7.34 -22.13
C GLN A 364 -11.58 7.73 -21.96
N GLN A 365 -12.51 6.77 -21.97
CA GLN A 365 -13.93 7.02 -21.73
C GLN A 365 -14.17 7.58 -20.33
N ALA A 366 -13.53 6.99 -19.31
CA ALA A 366 -13.64 7.45 -17.94
C ALA A 366 -13.13 8.89 -17.77
N VAL A 367 -11.96 9.21 -18.33
CA VAL A 367 -11.39 10.57 -18.30
C VAL A 367 -12.31 11.56 -19.01
N THR A 368 -12.77 11.26 -20.22
CA THR A 368 -13.70 12.13 -20.95
C THR A 368 -15.02 12.33 -20.20
N SER A 369 -15.49 11.33 -19.44
CA SER A 369 -16.72 11.46 -18.63
C SER A 369 -16.60 12.51 -17.52
N THR A 370 -15.38 12.82 -17.08
CA THR A 370 -15.15 13.85 -16.05
C THR A 370 -15.15 15.27 -16.61
N HIS A 371 -15.04 15.44 -17.93
CA HIS A 371 -14.98 16.75 -18.58
C HIS A 371 -16.35 17.45 -18.54
N GLU A 372 -16.36 18.75 -18.25
CA GLU A 372 -17.59 19.56 -18.18
C GLU A 372 -17.57 20.62 -19.28
N VAL A 373 -18.73 21.12 -19.68
CA VAL A 373 -18.83 22.32 -20.53
C VAL A 373 -19.20 23.49 -19.64
N ASP A 374 -18.36 24.52 -19.61
CA ASP A 374 -18.61 25.72 -18.82
C ASP A 374 -19.77 26.56 -19.39
N GLN A 375 -20.13 27.63 -18.70
CA GLN A 375 -21.21 28.54 -19.11
C GLN A 375 -20.94 29.26 -20.44
N ASN A 376 -19.69 29.25 -20.93
CA ASN A 376 -19.27 29.85 -22.19
C ASN A 376 -19.19 28.83 -23.34
N GLY A 377 -19.52 27.56 -23.09
CA GLY A 377 -19.42 26.49 -24.07
C GLY A 377 -18.00 25.91 -24.23
N GLN A 378 -17.06 26.23 -23.33
CA GLN A 378 -15.71 25.69 -23.33
C GLN A 378 -15.64 24.39 -22.52
N VAL A 379 -14.86 23.42 -23.02
CA VAL A 379 -14.63 22.16 -22.30
C VAL A 379 -13.61 22.41 -21.19
N VAL A 380 -14.00 22.09 -19.95
CA VAL A 380 -13.15 22.07 -18.76
C VAL A 380 -12.65 20.64 -18.57
N GLU A 381 -11.36 20.44 -18.78
CA GLU A 381 -10.69 19.14 -18.60
C GLU A 381 -10.27 18.98 -17.13
N HIS A 382 -11.07 18.24 -16.35
CA HIS A 382 -10.83 18.04 -14.91
C HIS A 382 -9.73 17.04 -14.59
N PHE A 383 -9.36 16.17 -15.54
CA PHE A 383 -8.40 15.10 -15.32
C PHE A 383 -7.17 15.22 -16.24
N TYR A 384 -7.04 14.35 -17.25
CA TYR A 384 -6.06 14.49 -18.33
C TYR A 384 -6.65 15.17 -19.56
N THR A 385 -5.78 15.91 -20.24
CA THR A 385 -6.03 16.44 -21.57
C THR A 385 -6.02 15.32 -22.61
N GLN A 386 -6.62 15.57 -23.77
CA GLN A 386 -6.54 14.63 -24.90
C GLN A 386 -5.09 14.34 -25.34
N GLN A 387 -4.18 15.32 -25.20
CA GLN A 387 -2.76 15.13 -25.51
C GLN A 387 -2.10 14.16 -24.52
N GLU A 388 -2.26 14.39 -23.20
CA GLU A 388 -1.69 13.53 -22.16
C GLU A 388 -2.24 12.09 -22.25
N MET A 389 -3.52 11.93 -22.58
CA MET A 389 -4.12 10.62 -22.87
C MET A 389 -3.46 9.92 -24.06
N THR A 390 -3.14 10.68 -25.11
CA THR A 390 -2.47 10.16 -26.31
C THR A 390 -1.03 9.76 -26.01
N GLU A 391 -0.32 10.54 -25.18
CA GLU A 391 1.04 10.23 -24.72
C GLU A 391 1.04 8.95 -23.87
N MET A 392 0.12 8.81 -22.91
CA MET A 392 -0.03 7.58 -22.12
C MET A 392 -0.32 6.36 -22.99
N SER A 393 -1.26 6.49 -23.95
CA SER A 393 -1.58 5.41 -24.89
C SER A 393 -0.35 5.02 -25.72
N THR A 394 0.41 6.00 -26.19
CA THR A 394 1.65 5.77 -26.95
C THR A 394 2.67 4.98 -26.13
N GLU A 395 2.88 5.32 -24.86
CA GLU A 395 3.80 4.58 -23.99
C GLU A 395 3.32 3.17 -23.67
N LEU A 396 2.03 2.98 -23.38
CA LEU A 396 1.45 1.67 -23.12
C LEU A 396 1.51 0.75 -24.35
N ASN A 397 1.40 1.29 -25.57
CA ASN A 397 1.50 0.52 -26.80
C ASN A 397 2.94 0.02 -27.10
N LYS A 398 3.97 0.60 -26.47
CA LYS A 398 5.35 0.08 -26.56
C LYS A 398 5.59 -1.16 -25.69
N LEU A 399 4.68 -1.45 -24.76
CA LEU A 399 4.83 -2.57 -23.83
C LEU A 399 4.71 -3.92 -24.56
N ASN A 400 5.69 -4.79 -24.37
CA ASN A 400 5.59 -6.20 -24.71
C ASN A 400 5.50 -7.05 -23.42
N ALA A 401 4.31 -7.08 -22.82
CA ALA A 401 4.08 -7.77 -21.55
C ALA A 401 4.39 -9.28 -21.61
N GLY A 402 4.11 -9.92 -22.76
CA GLY A 402 4.42 -11.33 -23.00
C GLY A 402 5.92 -11.62 -22.90
N GLN A 403 6.74 -10.84 -23.60
CA GLN A 403 8.20 -10.98 -23.54
C GLN A 403 8.75 -10.65 -22.14
N LEU A 404 8.27 -9.59 -21.51
CA LEU A 404 8.70 -9.20 -20.16
C LEU A 404 8.41 -10.31 -19.14
N ARG A 405 7.22 -10.94 -19.19
CA ARG A 405 6.90 -12.07 -18.32
C ARG A 405 7.79 -13.28 -18.57
N GLN A 406 8.08 -13.61 -19.84
CA GLN A 406 8.99 -14.71 -20.17
C GLN A 406 10.40 -14.45 -19.62
N ASN A 407 10.92 -13.24 -19.82
CA ASN A 407 12.23 -12.84 -19.30
C ASN A 407 12.26 -12.85 -17.76
N MET A 408 11.22 -12.32 -17.13
CA MET A 408 11.08 -12.32 -15.67
C MET A 408 11.02 -13.75 -15.12
N ALA A 409 10.27 -14.65 -15.76
CA ALA A 409 10.20 -16.06 -15.38
C ALA A 409 11.58 -16.74 -15.49
N GLN A 410 12.33 -16.49 -16.57
CA GLN A 410 13.70 -17.01 -16.74
C GLN A 410 14.64 -16.49 -15.64
N CYS A 411 14.56 -15.20 -15.31
CA CYS A 411 15.37 -14.61 -14.24
C CYS A 411 15.01 -15.19 -12.86
N MET A 412 13.73 -15.37 -12.58
CA MET A 412 13.23 -16.00 -11.35
C MET A 412 13.64 -17.47 -11.24
N ASP A 413 13.57 -18.22 -12.33
CA ASP A 413 14.01 -19.63 -12.37
C ASP A 413 15.52 -19.75 -12.15
N ALA A 414 16.33 -18.90 -12.80
CA ALA A 414 17.77 -18.85 -12.59
C ALA A 414 18.12 -18.51 -11.13
N ARG A 415 17.41 -17.56 -10.53
CA ARG A 415 17.55 -17.21 -9.11
C ARG A 415 17.16 -18.38 -8.20
N ASN A 416 16.02 -19.01 -8.42
CA ASN A 416 15.59 -20.19 -7.65
C ASN A 416 16.60 -21.34 -7.77
N GLN A 417 17.19 -21.55 -8.95
CA GLN A 417 18.25 -22.54 -9.13
C GLN A 417 19.52 -22.16 -8.34
N SER A 418 19.89 -20.88 -8.31
CA SER A 418 20.98 -20.36 -7.49
C SER A 418 20.74 -20.60 -5.99
N LEU A 419 19.51 -20.34 -5.50
CA LEU A 419 19.11 -20.63 -4.11
C LEU A 419 19.25 -22.12 -3.78
N LYS A 420 18.82 -23.02 -4.67
CA LYS A 420 18.99 -24.47 -4.49
C LYS A 420 20.45 -24.90 -4.45
N ASN A 421 21.29 -24.28 -5.28
CA ASN A 421 22.71 -24.58 -5.33
C ASN A 421 23.48 -24.05 -4.09
N ALA A 422 22.93 -23.07 -3.35
CA ALA A 422 23.55 -22.53 -2.15
C ALA A 422 23.78 -23.60 -1.06
N SER A 423 23.01 -24.70 -1.04
CA SER A 423 23.23 -25.80 -0.08
C SER A 423 24.60 -26.48 -0.28
N LYS A 424 25.04 -26.62 -1.54
CA LYS A 424 26.38 -27.14 -1.85
C LYS A 424 27.47 -26.16 -1.41
N GLU A 425 27.22 -24.87 -1.59
CA GLU A 425 28.13 -23.81 -1.15
C GLU A 425 28.29 -23.78 0.39
N VAL A 426 27.19 -23.89 1.14
CA VAL A 426 27.21 -23.98 2.61
C VAL A 426 28.03 -25.20 3.07
N THR A 427 27.89 -26.33 2.38
CA THR A 427 28.66 -27.54 2.67
C THR A 427 30.15 -27.30 2.46
N ALA A 428 30.55 -26.78 1.30
CA ALA A 428 31.94 -26.47 0.98
C ALA A 428 32.56 -25.39 1.92
N LEU A 429 31.78 -24.37 2.29
CA LEU A 429 32.23 -23.36 3.26
C LEU A 429 32.39 -23.94 4.67
N THR A 430 31.53 -24.90 5.04
CA THR A 430 31.64 -25.59 6.34
C THR A 430 32.93 -26.40 6.42
N GLU A 431 33.28 -27.13 5.36
CA GLU A 431 34.55 -27.87 5.26
C GLU A 431 35.75 -26.92 5.36
N LYS A 432 35.76 -25.81 4.60
CA LYS A 432 36.83 -24.79 4.67
C LYS A 432 36.97 -24.14 6.05
N ILE A 433 35.85 -23.84 6.71
CA ILE A 433 35.85 -23.28 8.07
C ILE A 433 36.42 -24.30 9.05
N GLN A 434 36.08 -25.58 8.91
CA GLN A 434 36.61 -26.64 9.76
C GLN A 434 38.13 -26.78 9.57
N GLU A 435 38.61 -26.90 8.33
CA GLU A 435 40.04 -27.01 8.00
C GLU A 435 40.84 -25.83 8.58
N LYS A 436 40.38 -24.59 8.36
CA LYS A 436 41.06 -23.40 8.91
C LYS A 436 40.98 -23.30 10.43
N SER A 437 39.88 -23.75 11.05
CA SER A 437 39.75 -23.79 12.51
C SER A 437 40.71 -24.81 13.13
N GLU A 438 40.88 -25.97 12.48
CA GLU A 438 41.89 -26.95 12.86
C GLU A 438 43.30 -26.37 12.73
N ARG A 439 43.59 -25.62 11.65
CA ARG A 439 44.87 -24.93 11.49
C ARG A 439 45.13 -23.86 12.55
N VAL A 440 44.12 -23.08 12.95
CA VAL A 440 44.24 -22.13 14.07
C VAL A 440 44.58 -22.87 15.37
N ARG A 441 43.92 -24.00 15.62
CA ARG A 441 44.20 -24.84 16.80
C ARG A 441 45.64 -25.38 16.80
N GLU A 442 46.17 -25.78 15.63
CA GLU A 442 47.58 -26.15 15.49
C GLU A 442 48.54 -24.99 15.79
N LEU A 443 48.22 -23.78 15.33
CA LEU A 443 49.03 -22.59 15.58
C LEU A 443 48.99 -22.18 17.05
N GLU A 444 47.84 -22.31 17.71
CA GLU A 444 47.70 -22.09 19.15
C GLU A 444 48.57 -23.07 19.95
N ASN A 445 48.53 -24.35 19.61
CA ASN A 445 49.43 -25.35 20.21
C ASN A 445 50.92 -25.00 20.00
N LYS A 446 51.28 -24.47 18.82
CA LYS A 446 52.65 -24.03 18.53
C LYS A 446 53.03 -22.77 19.32
N ILE A 447 52.13 -21.81 19.47
CA ILE A 447 52.32 -20.61 20.30
C ILE A 447 52.57 -21.01 21.75
N ASP A 448 51.74 -21.91 22.28
CA ASP A 448 51.89 -22.42 23.64
C ASP A 448 53.20 -23.17 23.83
N HIS A 449 53.60 -23.98 22.83
CA HIS A 449 54.90 -24.64 22.85
C HIS A 449 56.07 -23.65 22.84
N LEU A 450 56.03 -22.62 21.98
CA LEU A 450 57.07 -21.58 21.92
C LEU A 450 57.11 -20.72 23.17
N ARG A 451 55.99 -20.50 23.86
CA ARG A 451 55.93 -19.76 25.13
C ARG A 451 56.45 -20.58 26.30
N ASN A 452 56.02 -21.84 26.41
CA ASN A 452 56.26 -22.66 27.59
C ASN A 452 57.54 -23.50 27.49
N ASN A 453 57.94 -23.90 26.28
CA ASN A 453 59.09 -24.76 26.01
C ASN A 453 59.95 -24.29 24.81
N PRO A 454 60.45 -23.04 24.79
CA PRO A 454 61.24 -22.54 23.67
C PRO A 454 62.59 -23.28 23.54
N SER A 455 62.90 -23.75 22.33
CA SER A 455 64.18 -24.41 22.04
C SER A 455 65.36 -23.41 22.14
N ARG A 456 66.60 -23.92 22.25
CA ARG A 456 67.81 -23.05 22.21
C ARG A 456 67.87 -22.21 20.93
N GLY A 457 67.45 -22.75 19.79
CA GLY A 457 67.42 -22.05 18.51
C GLY A 457 66.36 -20.94 18.46
N ASP A 458 65.19 -21.16 19.07
CA ASP A 458 64.11 -20.16 19.11
C ASP A 458 64.48 -18.98 20.00
N ARG A 459 65.12 -19.24 21.14
CA ARG A 459 65.66 -18.20 22.03
C ARG A 459 66.67 -17.33 21.28
N LEU A 460 67.64 -17.94 20.60
CA LEU A 460 68.65 -17.25 19.80
C LEU A 460 68.02 -16.39 18.70
N LYS A 461 67.05 -16.94 17.95
CA LYS A 461 66.35 -16.20 16.89
C LYS A 461 65.56 -15.01 17.44
N SER A 462 64.93 -15.15 18.60
CA SER A 462 64.20 -14.07 19.24
C SER A 462 65.13 -12.92 19.65
N PHE A 463 66.31 -13.23 20.23
CA PHE A 463 67.34 -12.25 20.63
C PHE A 463 67.93 -11.43 19.47
N PHE A 464 68.08 -12.03 18.29
CA PHE A 464 68.67 -11.37 17.11
C PHE A 464 67.65 -10.89 16.09
N SER A 465 66.34 -11.07 16.33
CA SER A 465 65.31 -10.64 15.38
C SER A 465 64.97 -9.16 15.51
N THR A 466 64.89 -8.47 14.38
CA THR A 466 64.12 -7.23 14.26
C THR A 466 62.62 -7.56 14.32
N ARG A 467 61.80 -6.63 14.86
CA ARG A 467 60.32 -6.76 14.95
C ARG A 467 59.76 -7.29 13.62
N GLY A 468 59.41 -8.57 13.57
CA GLY A 468 58.91 -9.26 12.37
C GLY A 468 59.52 -10.64 12.09
N ASN A 469 60.74 -10.92 12.56
CA ASN A 469 61.42 -12.21 12.37
C ASN A 469 61.47 -13.11 13.63
N ASP A 470 60.85 -12.66 14.73
CA ASP A 470 60.66 -13.47 15.92
C ASP A 470 59.72 -14.66 15.61
N PRO A 471 60.12 -15.91 15.89
CA PRO A 471 59.29 -17.09 15.62
C PRO A 471 57.89 -16.99 16.24
N LEU A 472 57.77 -16.43 17.44
CA LEU A 472 56.49 -16.25 18.12
C LEU A 472 55.64 -15.17 17.42
N ALA A 473 56.23 -14.03 17.06
CA ALA A 473 55.55 -12.99 16.29
C ALA A 473 55.06 -13.51 14.92
N LYS A 474 55.86 -14.34 14.23
CA LYS A 474 55.49 -14.92 12.92
C LYS A 474 54.27 -15.84 13.02
N VAL A 475 54.27 -16.75 14.00
CA VAL A 475 53.14 -17.68 14.22
C VAL A 475 51.89 -16.93 14.69
N ASN A 476 52.06 -15.89 15.53
CA ASN A 476 50.94 -15.01 15.92
C ASN A 476 50.35 -14.25 14.73
N ASN A 477 51.17 -13.72 13.82
CA ASN A 477 50.69 -13.02 12.64
C ASN A 477 49.91 -13.96 11.69
N GLU A 478 50.38 -15.20 11.51
CA GLU A 478 49.65 -16.24 10.75
C GLU A 478 48.31 -16.58 11.40
N ARG A 479 48.28 -16.70 12.74
CA ARG A 479 47.03 -16.92 13.50
C ARG A 479 46.04 -15.78 13.31
N VAL A 480 46.48 -14.52 13.43
CA VAL A 480 45.60 -13.35 13.24
C VAL A 480 45.02 -13.33 11.83
N LYS A 481 45.86 -13.54 10.80
CA LYS A 481 45.39 -13.61 9.41
C LYS A 481 44.35 -14.71 9.20
N LEU A 482 44.56 -15.90 9.76
CA LEU A 482 43.59 -17.00 9.67
C LEU A 482 42.29 -16.72 10.43
N LEU A 483 42.35 -16.00 11.54
CA LEU A 483 41.14 -15.57 12.26
C LEU A 483 40.32 -14.56 11.45
N ASP A 484 40.97 -13.63 10.75
CA ASP A 484 40.31 -12.70 9.84
C ASP A 484 39.67 -13.45 8.65
N GLU A 485 40.40 -14.37 8.01
CA GLU A 485 39.86 -15.22 6.94
C GLU A 485 38.69 -16.09 7.42
N LEU A 486 38.75 -16.63 8.65
CA LEU A 486 37.66 -17.39 9.27
C LEU A 486 36.43 -16.51 9.52
N ARG A 487 36.62 -15.25 9.89
CA ARG A 487 35.51 -14.29 10.07
C ARG A 487 34.80 -14.06 8.74
N ASP A 488 35.56 -13.84 7.66
CA ASP A 488 35.01 -13.64 6.32
C ASP A 488 34.29 -14.90 5.80
N LEU A 489 34.87 -16.08 5.97
CA LEU A 489 34.24 -17.34 5.59
C LEU A 489 32.96 -17.61 6.39
N ARG A 490 32.93 -17.28 7.68
CA ARG A 490 31.72 -17.40 8.51
C ARG A 490 30.64 -16.44 8.03
N ALA A 491 30.99 -15.21 7.65
CA ALA A 491 30.05 -14.26 7.07
C ALA A 491 29.49 -14.77 5.73
N GLN A 492 30.34 -15.31 4.85
CA GLN A 492 29.92 -15.94 3.59
C GLN A 492 28.99 -17.13 3.85
N LYS A 493 29.30 -17.98 4.84
CA LYS A 493 28.45 -19.12 5.20
C LYS A 493 27.08 -18.67 5.69
N ILE A 494 27.00 -17.61 6.49
CA ILE A 494 25.72 -17.05 6.95
C ILE A 494 24.90 -16.58 5.75
N ALA A 495 25.49 -15.81 4.83
CA ALA A 495 24.80 -15.35 3.62
C ALA A 495 24.33 -16.52 2.72
N ALA A 496 25.15 -17.56 2.56
CA ALA A 496 24.77 -18.76 1.82
C ALA A 496 23.67 -19.57 2.54
N GLN A 497 23.67 -19.60 3.87
CA GLN A 497 22.62 -20.26 4.66
C GLN A 497 21.27 -19.53 4.51
N ASP A 498 21.26 -18.20 4.52
CA ASP A 498 20.04 -17.42 4.32
C ASP A 498 19.39 -17.74 2.95
N LYS A 499 20.20 -17.97 1.91
CA LYS A 499 19.73 -18.43 0.59
C LYS A 499 19.10 -19.82 0.64
N VAL A 500 19.68 -20.74 1.39
CA VAL A 500 19.14 -22.10 1.58
C VAL A 500 17.81 -22.05 2.30
N ASP A 501 17.73 -21.28 3.40
CA ASP A 501 16.52 -21.17 4.21
C ASP A 501 15.37 -20.59 3.39
N LEU A 502 15.63 -19.54 2.58
CA LEU A 502 14.65 -19.01 1.65
C LEU A 502 14.27 -20.02 0.55
N GLY A 503 15.26 -20.72 -0.04
CA GLY A 503 15.01 -21.74 -1.06
C GLY A 503 14.06 -22.83 -0.56
N ASN A 504 14.28 -23.34 0.66
CA ASN A 504 13.41 -24.32 1.32
C ASN A 504 12.01 -23.76 1.57
N PHE A 505 11.91 -22.50 2.02
CA PHE A 505 10.62 -21.82 2.22
C PHE A 505 9.83 -21.70 0.90
N ASN A 506 10.47 -21.27 -0.18
CA ASN A 506 9.85 -21.14 -1.51
C ASN A 506 9.37 -22.49 -2.06
N GLU A 507 10.14 -23.57 -1.88
CA GLU A 507 9.69 -24.91 -2.26
C GLU A 507 8.46 -25.35 -1.47
N ARG A 508 8.45 -25.08 -0.17
CA ARG A 508 7.34 -25.42 0.71
C ARG A 508 6.07 -24.64 0.36
N MET A 509 6.20 -23.33 0.11
CA MET A 509 5.15 -22.46 -0.45
C MET A 509 4.55 -23.03 -1.73
N LYS A 510 5.40 -23.42 -2.69
CA LYS A 510 4.95 -24.01 -3.96
C LYS A 510 4.20 -25.32 -3.74
N THR A 511 4.76 -26.22 -2.92
CA THR A 511 4.18 -27.56 -2.68
C THR A 511 2.84 -27.48 -1.95
N GLU A 512 2.76 -26.66 -0.90
CA GLU A 512 1.54 -26.51 -0.10
C GLU A 512 0.44 -25.74 -0.83
N SER A 513 0.81 -24.88 -1.79
CA SER A 513 -0.17 -24.17 -2.62
C SER A 513 -0.72 -25.00 -3.78
N MET A 514 -0.19 -26.21 -4.02
CA MET A 514 -0.65 -27.17 -5.04
C MET A 514 -1.54 -28.29 -4.47
N LEU A 515 -1.71 -28.36 -3.15
CA LEU A 515 -2.61 -29.34 -2.52
C LEU A 515 -4.08 -28.92 -2.76
N PRO A 516 -4.92 -29.75 -3.40
CA PRO A 516 -6.36 -29.50 -3.46
C PRO A 516 -6.94 -29.55 -2.04
N GLN A 517 -7.73 -28.55 -1.66
CA GLN A 517 -8.50 -28.67 -0.42
C GLN A 517 -9.50 -29.82 -0.57
N LEU A 518 -9.65 -30.63 0.49
CA LEU A 518 -10.76 -31.56 0.62
C LEU A 518 -12.07 -30.78 0.39
N PRO A 519 -13.06 -31.35 -0.33
CA PRO A 519 -14.28 -30.65 -0.67
C PRO A 519 -14.92 -30.09 0.59
N GLN A 520 -15.05 -28.76 0.64
CA GLN A 520 -15.88 -28.12 1.65
C GLN A 520 -17.31 -28.62 1.47
N VAL A 521 -17.88 -29.18 2.53
CA VAL A 521 -19.26 -29.66 2.55
C VAL A 521 -20.16 -28.46 2.26
N PRO A 522 -21.10 -28.53 1.29
CA PRO A 522 -21.98 -27.41 0.97
C PRO A 522 -22.84 -27.03 2.18
N GLY A 523 -22.58 -25.84 2.73
CA GLY A 523 -23.50 -25.17 3.64
C GLY A 523 -24.83 -24.89 2.91
N GLN A 524 -25.92 -25.25 3.57
CA GLN A 524 -27.27 -25.28 3.04
C GLN A 524 -27.72 -23.97 2.37
N ILE A 525 -28.27 -24.13 1.17
CA ILE A 525 -29.14 -23.18 0.50
C ILE A 525 -30.45 -23.08 1.31
N VAL A 526 -30.69 -21.96 1.99
CA VAL A 526 -32.03 -21.57 2.47
C VAL A 526 -32.16 -20.05 2.35
N GLY A 527 -33.06 -19.58 1.49
CA GLY A 527 -33.36 -18.14 1.39
C GLY A 527 -34.17 -17.69 0.17
N GLN A 528 -35.17 -18.48 -0.24
CA GLN A 528 -36.42 -18.09 -0.90
C GLN A 528 -36.42 -16.94 -1.93
N GLN A 529 -36.60 -17.34 -3.19
CA GLN A 529 -37.22 -16.52 -4.23
C GLN A 529 -38.62 -16.08 -3.79
N ALA A 530 -38.88 -14.77 -3.83
CA ALA A 530 -40.25 -14.24 -3.82
C ALA A 530 -40.77 -14.09 -5.27
N PRO A 531 -42.08 -14.31 -5.52
CA PRO A 531 -42.62 -14.44 -6.87
C PRO A 531 -42.69 -13.09 -7.59
N GLN A 532 -42.37 -13.09 -8.88
CA GLN A 532 -42.68 -12.02 -9.81
C GLN A 532 -44.18 -11.77 -9.85
N VAL A 533 -44.59 -10.55 -9.50
CA VAL A 533 -45.92 -10.02 -9.82
C VAL A 533 -45.76 -9.11 -11.03
N GLN A 534 -46.28 -9.55 -12.17
CA GLN A 534 -46.51 -8.73 -13.36
C GLN A 534 -47.70 -7.78 -13.10
N GLY A 535 -47.52 -6.51 -13.41
CA GLY A 535 -48.57 -5.50 -13.48
C GLY A 535 -48.07 -4.25 -14.22
N PRO A 536 -48.93 -3.54 -14.99
CA PRO A 536 -48.54 -2.99 -16.29
C PRO A 536 -48.17 -1.50 -16.28
N GLY A 537 -47.47 -1.10 -17.35
CA GLY A 537 -47.45 0.19 -18.04
C GLY A 537 -47.68 1.50 -17.27
N ASP A 538 -46.75 2.44 -17.40
CA ASP A 538 -47.03 3.60 -18.26
C ASP A 538 -45.76 4.39 -18.61
N GLN A 539 -45.64 4.67 -19.91
CA GLN A 539 -44.75 5.66 -20.48
C GLN A 539 -45.29 7.04 -20.14
N GLN A 540 -44.49 7.92 -19.53
CA GLN A 540 -44.65 9.36 -19.73
C GLN A 540 -43.29 10.03 -19.93
N HIS A 541 -43.03 10.32 -21.21
CA HIS A 541 -42.22 11.45 -21.63
C HIS A 541 -42.77 12.74 -21.02
N VAL A 542 -41.90 13.55 -20.41
CA VAL A 542 -42.16 14.99 -20.25
C VAL A 542 -40.93 15.77 -20.69
N HIS A 543 -41.05 16.34 -21.89
CA HIS A 543 -40.36 17.56 -22.30
C HIS A 543 -40.93 18.73 -21.49
N VAL A 544 -40.08 19.57 -20.90
CA VAL A 544 -40.36 21.00 -20.76
C VAL A 544 -39.10 21.79 -21.10
N ARG A 545 -39.33 22.79 -21.94
CA ARG A 545 -38.40 23.74 -22.56
C ARG A 545 -38.75 25.12 -22.00
N ASP A 546 -37.70 25.91 -21.73
CA ASP A 546 -37.60 27.37 -21.62
C ASP A 546 -38.68 28.19 -20.88
N MET A 547 -38.25 29.09 -19.96
CA MET A 547 -38.41 30.54 -20.14
C MET A 547 -37.63 31.36 -19.08
N LEU A 548 -36.67 32.14 -19.59
CA LEU A 548 -36.39 33.57 -19.32
C LEU A 548 -36.22 34.09 -17.87
N GLY A 549 -34.98 34.45 -17.54
CA GLY A 549 -34.53 35.84 -17.64
C GLY A 549 -34.57 36.72 -16.39
N VAL A 550 -33.41 36.96 -15.76
CA VAL A 550 -33.08 38.23 -15.08
C VAL A 550 -31.59 38.52 -15.26
N ARG A 551 -31.27 39.72 -15.77
CA ARG A 551 -29.92 40.29 -15.91
C ARG A 551 -29.55 41.17 -14.69
N PRO A 552 -28.26 41.47 -14.45
CA PRO A 552 -27.69 41.81 -13.16
C PRO A 552 -27.61 43.33 -12.89
N ARG A 553 -27.41 43.71 -11.61
CA ARG A 553 -26.84 45.00 -11.19
C ARG A 553 -25.66 44.75 -10.26
N GLY A 554 -24.55 45.40 -10.56
CA GLY A 554 -23.24 45.14 -9.94
C GLY A 554 -22.83 46.10 -8.82
N THR A 555 -21.50 46.21 -8.69
CA THR A 555 -20.66 46.97 -7.74
C THR A 555 -20.68 46.39 -6.32
N GLU A 556 -19.56 46.09 -5.65
CA GLU A 556 -18.29 46.81 -5.53
C GLU A 556 -17.06 45.90 -5.31
N ARG A 557 -15.89 46.44 -5.66
CA ARG A 557 -14.53 45.92 -5.38
C ARG A 557 -14.23 45.94 -3.88
N GLY A 558 -13.73 44.82 -3.36
CA GLY A 558 -12.96 44.77 -2.13
C GLY A 558 -11.66 44.01 -2.39
N GLU A 559 -10.57 44.74 -2.64
CA GLU A 559 -9.21 44.19 -2.59
C GLU A 559 -8.89 43.86 -1.13
N LEU A 560 -8.76 42.57 -0.79
CA LEU A 560 -8.10 42.14 0.43
C LEU A 560 -7.02 41.11 0.10
N GLN A 561 -5.80 41.63 0.16
CA GLN A 561 -4.51 40.98 0.20
C GLN A 561 -4.51 39.80 1.18
N MET A 562 -4.29 38.56 0.70
CA MET A 562 -4.03 37.40 1.55
C MET A 562 -2.67 36.81 1.20
N GLY A 563 -1.64 37.35 1.84
CA GLY A 563 -0.33 36.72 1.96
C GLY A 563 -0.05 36.44 3.42
N ALA A 564 -0.16 35.18 3.85
CA ALA A 564 0.55 34.66 5.01
C ALA A 564 0.50 33.14 5.02
N LYS A 565 1.62 32.52 4.64
CA LYS A 565 1.95 31.12 4.98
C LYS A 565 1.84 30.95 6.50
N ARG A 566 0.89 30.14 6.97
CA ARG A 566 0.95 29.58 8.32
C ARG A 566 1.44 28.14 8.23
N THR A 567 2.70 27.97 8.58
CA THR A 567 3.26 26.69 9.00
C THR A 567 2.66 26.32 10.35
N SER A 568 1.67 25.43 10.38
CA SER A 568 1.27 24.77 11.63
C SER A 568 2.33 23.73 11.99
N LYS A 569 2.96 23.94 13.15
CA LYS A 569 3.77 22.92 13.81
C LYS A 569 2.85 21.75 14.19
N VAL A 570 3.25 20.55 13.80
CA VAL A 570 2.65 19.29 14.28
C VAL A 570 3.09 19.12 15.74
N GLU A 571 2.14 19.20 16.66
CA GLU A 571 2.31 18.71 18.03
C GLU A 571 2.06 17.19 18.03
N ASP A 572 2.85 16.48 18.84
CA ASP A 572 2.77 15.04 19.09
C ASP A 572 1.33 14.64 19.42
N SER A 573 0.69 13.84 18.56
CA SER A 573 -0.61 13.24 18.82
C SER A 573 -0.44 11.75 19.13
N ASP A 574 -0.86 11.36 20.33
CA ASP A 574 -0.88 9.99 20.80
C ASP A 574 -1.86 9.14 19.97
N ASP A 575 -1.27 8.22 19.20
CA ASP A 575 -1.57 6.80 19.03
C ASP A 575 -3.03 6.30 19.05
N HIS A 576 -3.79 6.53 17.98
CA HIS A 576 -5.06 5.84 17.78
C HIS A 576 -5.39 5.52 16.31
N SER A 577 -6.03 4.37 16.09
CA SER A 577 -6.51 3.91 14.78
C SER A 577 -8.00 3.69 14.83
N LEU A 578 -8.74 4.15 13.82
CA LEU A 578 -10.19 3.98 13.72
C LEU A 578 -10.67 2.56 13.96
N ARG A 579 -9.89 1.53 13.58
CA ARG A 579 -10.24 0.12 13.82
C ARG A 579 -9.72 -0.45 15.15
N LYS A 580 -8.71 0.19 15.78
CA LYS A 580 -8.33 -0.09 17.18
C LYS A 580 -9.37 0.51 18.15
N GLU A 581 -9.93 1.65 17.80
CA GLU A 581 -11.01 2.34 18.53
C GLU A 581 -12.39 1.72 18.25
N HIS A 582 -12.59 1.22 17.03
CA HIS A 582 -13.85 0.59 16.57
C HIS A 582 -13.60 -0.81 15.99
N PRO A 583 -13.29 -1.82 16.82
CA PRO A 583 -13.10 -3.20 16.38
C PRO A 583 -14.32 -3.79 15.66
N GLU A 584 -15.51 -3.23 15.86
CA GLU A 584 -16.74 -3.57 15.15
C GLU A 584 -16.74 -3.23 13.65
N LEU A 585 -15.78 -2.43 13.17
CA LEU A 585 -15.52 -2.24 11.73
C LEU A 585 -14.89 -3.48 11.08
N VAL A 586 -14.47 -4.47 11.86
CA VAL A 586 -14.06 -5.79 11.37
C VAL A 586 -15.33 -6.60 11.12
N HIS A 587 -15.65 -6.86 9.85
CA HIS A 587 -16.77 -7.72 9.46
C HIS A 587 -16.49 -9.20 9.81
N SER A 588 -16.44 -9.52 11.11
CA SER A 588 -16.53 -10.90 11.55
C SER A 588 -18.01 -11.24 11.75
N LYS A 589 -18.58 -11.96 10.79
CA LYS A 589 -19.74 -12.82 11.06
C LYS A 589 -19.22 -14.07 11.76
N ASP A 590 -18.80 -13.94 13.02
CA ASP A 590 -18.60 -15.09 13.91
C ASP A 590 -19.59 -14.99 15.06
N LYS A 591 -20.79 -15.53 14.84
CA LYS A 591 -21.62 -16.02 15.95
C LYS A 591 -20.96 -17.30 16.47
N SER A 592 -19.97 -17.16 17.34
CA SER A 592 -19.66 -18.23 18.30
C SER A 592 -20.04 -17.76 19.70
N GLU A 593 -21.29 -18.08 20.07
CA GLU A 593 -21.62 -18.27 21.47
C GLU A 593 -20.76 -19.42 21.98
N ASN A 594 -19.75 -19.11 22.80
CA ASN A 594 -19.16 -20.13 23.66
C ASN A 594 -19.23 -19.68 25.11
N GLN A 595 -20.13 -20.36 25.81
CA GLN A 595 -20.29 -20.36 27.25
C GLN A 595 -18.98 -20.77 27.92
N GLY A 596 -18.45 -19.90 28.78
CA GLY A 596 -17.34 -20.19 29.68
C GLY A 596 -17.58 -19.57 31.04
N ARG A 597 -18.33 -20.26 31.90
CA ARG A 597 -18.46 -19.94 33.33
C ARG A 597 -17.14 -20.20 34.06
N GLY A 598 -16.77 -19.28 34.95
CA GLY A 598 -15.83 -19.47 36.08
C GLY A 598 -14.37 -19.21 35.71
N ILE A 599 -13.53 -18.57 36.54
CA ILE A 599 -13.51 -18.45 37.99
C ILE A 599 -12.85 -17.10 38.36
N ARG A 600 -13.45 -16.39 39.33
CA ARG A 600 -12.81 -15.30 40.09
C ARG A 600 -11.71 -15.90 40.98
N THR A 601 -10.50 -15.36 40.91
CA THR A 601 -9.66 -15.14 42.10
C THR A 601 -8.85 -13.87 41.90
N GLY A 602 -9.11 -12.86 42.72
CA GLY A 602 -8.26 -11.67 42.80
C GLY A 602 -7.00 -11.92 43.62
N LYS A 603 -5.96 -11.17 43.30
CA LYS A 603 -5.31 -10.22 44.19
C LYS A 603 -4.75 -9.08 43.36
#